data_AF-A0A6B1D7B9-F1
#
_entry.id   AF-A0A6B1D7B9-F1
#
_cell.length_a   1.000
_cell.length_b   1.000
_cell.length_c   1.000
_cell.angle_alpha   90.00
_cell.angle_beta   90.00
_cell.angle_gamma   90.00
#
_symmetry.space_group_name_H-M   'P 1'
#
loop_
_entity.id
_entity.type
_entity.pdbx_description
1 polymer ?
#
loop_
_entity_poly.entity_id
_entity_poly.type
_entity_poly.pdbx_seq_one_letter_code
_entity_poly.pdbx_strand_id
1 'polypeptide(L)' 'MSKRSYDDITWLEDPKDVIVLANRSEKNFILELPTGQYRLDAGRRMRTLRSILDFGQINELVANGQLVVED' A
#
# COMPACT_ATOMS: atom_id res chain seq x y z
N MET A 1 -8.04 -9.30 -32.59
CA MET A 1 -7.81 -9.09 -31.15
C MET A 1 -8.84 -9.91 -30.40
N SER A 2 -8.42 -10.93 -29.65
CA SER A 2 -9.33 -11.78 -28.87
C SER A 2 -9.92 -10.96 -27.72
N LYS A 3 -11.25 -10.86 -27.65
CA LYS A 3 -11.97 -10.35 -26.47
C LYS A 3 -11.69 -11.35 -25.34
N ARG A 4 -10.87 -10.98 -24.35
CA ARG A 4 -10.74 -11.75 -23.12
C ARG A 4 -12.13 -11.84 -22.48
N SER A 5 -12.62 -13.05 -22.26
CA SER A 5 -13.82 -13.27 -21.44
C SER A 5 -13.48 -12.80 -20.02
N TYR A 6 -14.32 -11.96 -19.43
CA TYR A 6 -14.12 -11.48 -18.06
C TYR A 6 -14.20 -12.62 -17.01
N ASP A 7 -14.72 -13.79 -17.41
CA ASP A 7 -14.91 -14.95 -16.53
C ASP A 7 -13.61 -15.59 -16.03
N ASP A 8 -12.46 -15.31 -16.66
CA ASP A 8 -11.15 -15.90 -16.29
C ASP A 8 -10.25 -14.97 -15.45
N ILE A 9 -10.70 -13.75 -15.13
CA ILE A 9 -9.89 -12.76 -14.40
C ILE A 9 -10.26 -12.77 -12.91
N THR A 10 -9.42 -13.39 -12.08
CA THR A 10 -9.60 -13.40 -10.61
C THR A 10 -9.12 -12.11 -9.93
N TRP A 11 -8.40 -11.25 -10.65
CA TRP A 11 -7.82 -10.01 -10.13
C TRP A 11 -8.46 -8.79 -10.78
N LEU A 12 -9.22 -8.02 -10.01
CA LEU A 12 -10.02 -6.91 -10.53
C LEU A 12 -9.26 -5.58 -10.56
N GLU A 13 -8.21 -5.43 -9.75
CA GLU A 13 -7.48 -4.16 -9.60
C GLU A 13 -6.49 -3.92 -10.74
N ASP A 14 -6.24 -2.67 -11.12
CA ASP A 14 -5.18 -2.35 -12.09
C ASP A 14 -3.81 -2.66 -11.45
N PRO A 15 -2.94 -3.48 -12.08
CA PRO A 15 -1.59 -3.72 -11.56
C PRO A 15 -0.77 -2.45 -11.29
N LYS A 16 -1.08 -1.34 -11.96
CA LYS A 16 -0.45 -0.02 -11.73
C LYS A 16 -0.82 0.62 -10.39
N ASP A 17 -1.91 0.16 -9.77
CA ASP A 17 -2.32 0.61 -8.45
C ASP A 17 -1.59 -0.13 -7.34
N VAL A 18 -0.84 -1.18 -7.67
CA VAL A 18 -0.01 -1.87 -6.69
C VAL A 18 1.27 -1.07 -6.47
N ILE A 19 1.45 -0.56 -5.25
CA ILE A 19 2.60 0.22 -4.82
C ILE A 19 3.38 -0.49 -3.72
N VAL A 20 4.58 -0.01 -3.44
CA VAL A 20 5.34 -0.38 -2.25
C VAL A 20 5.36 0.78 -1.26
N LEU A 21 4.85 0.55 -0.06
CA LEU A 21 4.94 1.51 1.05
C LEU A 21 6.15 1.14 1.90
N ALA A 22 7.16 2.00 1.93
CA ALA A 22 8.43 1.78 2.62
C ALA A 22 8.56 2.67 3.85
N ASN A 23 8.94 2.07 4.99
CA ASN A 23 9.31 2.82 6.19
C ASN A 23 10.79 3.20 6.12
N ARG A 24 11.03 4.50 5.90
CA ARG A 24 12.38 5.08 5.83
C ARG A 24 12.79 5.75 7.15
N SER A 25 11.91 5.76 8.14
CA SER A 25 12.22 6.23 9.48
C SER A 25 12.89 5.15 10.34
N GLU A 26 13.41 5.56 11.49
CA GLU A 26 13.94 4.66 12.53
C GLU A 26 12.87 4.16 13.51
N LYS A 27 11.59 4.50 13.27
CA LYS A 27 10.47 4.16 14.16
C LYS A 27 9.67 3.00 13.59
N ASN A 28 9.14 2.16 14.46
CA ASN A 28 8.14 1.16 14.08
C ASN A 28 6.75 1.79 14.11
N PHE A 29 5.90 1.45 13.14
CA PHE A 29 4.53 1.93 13.08
C PHE A 29 3.53 0.79 13.23
N ILE A 30 2.45 1.05 13.96
CA ILE A 30 1.23 0.24 13.90
C ILE A 30 0.25 1.01 13.01
N LEU A 31 -0.09 0.42 11.88
CA LEU A 31 -1.03 0.94 10.90
C LEU A 31 -2.41 0.36 11.19
N GLU A 32 -3.39 1.23 11.44
CA GLU A 32 -4.78 0.85 11.66
C GLU A 32 -5.48 0.73 10.30
N LEU A 33 -5.49 -0.49 9.74
CA LEU A 33 -6.10 -0.78 8.44
C LEU A 33 -7.49 -1.41 8.63
N PRO A 34 -8.39 -1.35 7.61
CA PRO A 34 -9.70 -2.01 7.70
C PRO A 34 -9.62 -3.53 7.91
N THR A 35 -8.52 -4.14 7.49
CA THR A 35 -8.23 -5.58 7.68
C THR A 35 -7.65 -5.90 9.05
N GLY A 36 -7.45 -4.90 9.91
CA GLY A 36 -6.82 -5.01 11.23
C GLY A 36 -5.48 -4.28 11.31
N GLN A 37 -4.84 -4.43 12.46
CA GLN A 37 -3.55 -3.78 12.74
C GLN A 37 -2.42 -4.43 11.95
N TYR A 38 -1.63 -3.59 11.26
CA TYR A 38 -0.43 -4.01 10.56
C TYR A 38 0.80 -3.31 11.14
N ARG A 39 1.81 -4.08 11.53
CA ARG A 39 3.06 -3.54 12.05
C ARG A 39 4.08 -3.37 10.91
N LEU A 40 4.49 -2.13 10.66
CA LEU A 40 5.53 -1.78 9.70
C LEU A 40 6.79 -1.31 10.42
N ASP A 41 7.74 -2.22 10.59
CA ASP A 41 8.99 -1.94 11.30
C ASP A 41 9.94 -1.02 10.50
N ALA A 42 10.86 -0.37 11.19
CA ALA A 42 11.90 0.47 10.61
C ALA A 42 12.67 -0.29 9.49
N GLY A 43 12.82 0.36 8.33
CA GLY A 43 13.49 -0.21 7.17
C GLY A 43 12.70 -1.30 6.42
N ARG A 44 11.49 -1.67 6.88
CA ARG A 44 10.63 -2.63 6.18
C ARG A 44 9.78 -1.95 5.11
N ARG A 45 9.27 -2.78 4.21
CA ARG A 45 8.42 -2.39 3.09
C ARG A 45 7.24 -3.34 2.99
N MET A 46 6.10 -2.84 2.53
CA MET A 46 4.92 -3.66 2.24
C MET A 46 4.41 -3.35 0.84
N ARG A 47 3.92 -4.38 0.15
CA ARG A 47 3.23 -4.21 -1.13
C ARG A 47 1.73 -4.10 -0.86
N THR A 48 1.08 -3.12 -1.46
CA THR A 48 -0.31 -2.78 -1.17
C THR A 48 -0.95 -2.05 -2.36
N LEU A 49 -2.26 -1.88 -2.34
CA LEU A 49 -2.96 -1.00 -3.26
C LEU A 49 -2.76 0.47 -2.89
N ARG A 50 -2.75 1.34 -3.89
CA ARG A 50 -2.60 2.80 -3.77
C ARG A 50 -3.71 3.43 -2.94
N SER A 51 -4.90 2.82 -2.88
CA SER A 51 -6.00 3.21 -2.00
C SER A 51 -5.63 3.24 -0.52
N ILE A 52 -4.51 2.64 -0.11
CA ILE A 52 -3.98 2.80 1.25
C ILE A 52 -3.67 4.27 1.59
N LEU A 53 -3.40 5.12 0.60
CA LEU A 53 -3.11 6.55 0.79
C LEU A 53 -4.35 7.37 1.16
N ASP A 54 -5.54 6.80 1.02
CA ASP A 54 -6.80 7.42 1.42
C ASP A 54 -7.01 7.33 2.94
N PHE A 55 -6.26 6.48 3.64
CA PHE A 55 -6.28 6.40 5.10
C PHE A 55 -5.47 7.55 5.69
N GLY A 56 -6.12 8.39 6.51
CA GLY A 56 -5.52 9.61 7.09
C GLY A 56 -4.17 9.35 7.79
N GLN A 57 -4.06 8.29 8.58
CA GLN A 57 -2.80 7.92 9.24
C GLN A 57 -1.66 7.71 8.23
N ILE A 58 -1.93 7.01 7.13
CA ILE A 58 -0.92 6.70 6.11
C ILE A 58 -0.56 7.97 5.35
N ASN A 59 -1.57 8.75 4.98
CA ASN A 59 -1.38 10.03 4.30
C ASN A 59 -0.47 10.97 5.11
N GLU A 60 -0.72 11.12 6.41
CA GLU A 60 0.08 11.93 7.31
C GLU A 60 1.53 11.42 7.43
N LEU A 61 1.72 10.11 7.59
CA LEU A 61 3.05 9.52 7.68
C LEU A 61 3.86 9.69 6.39
N VAL A 62 3.20 9.64 5.22
CA VAL A 62 3.82 9.91 3.92
C VAL A 62 4.11 11.41 3.75
N ALA A 63 3.16 12.28 4.09
CA ALA A 63 3.32 13.74 4.01
C ALA A 63 4.48 14.24 4.90
N ASN A 64 4.69 13.60 6.05
CA ASN A 64 5.80 13.88 6.97
C ASN A 64 7.11 13.18 6.58
N GLY A 65 7.15 12.46 5.45
CA GLY A 65 8.34 11.77 4.95
C GLY A 65 8.79 10.56 5.77
N GLN A 66 7.98 10.07 6.71
CA GLN A 66 8.30 8.90 7.54
C GLN A 66 8.08 7.60 6.75
N LEU A 67 7.04 7.59 5.91
CA LEU A 67 6.79 6.56 4.92
C LEU A 67 6.99 7.13 3.51
N VAL A 68 7.38 6.27 2.58
CA VAL A 68 7.63 6.62 1.18
C VAL A 68 6.90 5.65 0.27
N VAL A 69 6.32 6.16 -0.80
CA VAL A 69 5.73 5.35 -1.88
C VAL A 69 6.80 5.07 -2.92
N GLU A 70 7.03 3.79 -3.19
CA GLU A 70 7.94 3.27 -4.21
C GLU A 70 7.11 2.57 -5.32
N ASP A 71 7.60 2.63 -6.55
CA ASP A 71 7.06 1.92 -7.72
C ASP A 71 7.65 0.50 -7.86
#